data_AF-S0FU23-F1
#
_entry.id   AF-S0FU23-F1
#
_cell.length_a   1.000
_cell.length_b   1.000
_cell.length_c   1.000
_cell.angle_alpha   90.00
_cell.angle_beta   90.00
_cell.angle_gamma   90.00
#
_symmetry.space_group_name_H-M   'P 1'
#
loop_
_entity.id
_entity.type
_entity.pdbx_description
1 polymer ?
#
loop_
_entity_poly.entity_id
_entity_poly.type
_entity_poly.pdbx_seq_one_letter_code
_entity_poly.pdbx_strand_id
1 'polypeptide(L)'
;MMENSKNEYLVKIEEAIKELPNKAQNAIYWIITHFEFVEEMCKNPEMTNEEIEKYKEEAKAKEDYIMLALLCAAQTYKENSNETTEQEN
;
A
#
# COMPACT_ATOMS: atom_id res chain seq x y z
N MET A 1 0.01 28.27 1.46
CA MET A 1 1.08 27.51 2.15
C MET A 1 0.82 26.00 2.12
N MET A 2 -0.40 25.51 2.40
CA MET A 2 -0.73 24.07 2.38
C MET A 2 -0.71 23.39 0.98
N GLU A 3 -0.98 24.12 -0.11
CA GLU A 3 -0.89 23.55 -1.48
C GLU A 3 0.55 23.26 -1.89
N ASN A 4 1.51 24.11 -1.50
CA ASN A 4 2.92 23.89 -1.81
C ASN A 4 3.45 22.62 -1.14
N SER A 5 3.08 22.34 0.11
CA SER A 5 3.53 21.14 0.81
C SER A 5 2.94 19.85 0.24
N LYS A 6 1.69 19.87 -0.23
CA LYS A 6 1.08 18.73 -0.94
C LYS A 6 1.77 18.48 -2.29
N ASN A 7 2.07 19.52 -3.05
CA ASN A 7 2.82 19.38 -4.31
C ASN A 7 4.22 18.82 -4.09
N GLU A 8 4.95 19.27 -3.06
CA GLU A 8 6.27 18.72 -2.71
C GLU A 8 6.20 17.24 -2.35
N TYR A 9 5.13 16.80 -1.68
CA TYR A 9 4.92 15.40 -1.34
C TYR A 9 4.64 14.53 -2.57
N LEU A 10 3.81 15.03 -3.50
CA LEU A 10 3.54 14.33 -4.76
C LEU A 10 4.79 14.19 -5.63
N VAL A 11 5.63 15.23 -5.70
CA VAL A 11 6.91 15.17 -6.43
C VAL A 11 7.82 14.09 -5.84
N LYS A 12 7.92 14.00 -4.51
CA LYS A 12 8.73 12.96 -3.85
C LYS A 12 8.21 11.54 -4.12
N ILE A 13 6.89 11.36 -4.15
CA ILE A 13 6.29 10.07 -4.50
C ILE A 13 6.61 9.72 -5.96
N GLU A 14 6.46 10.68 -6.87
CA GLU A 14 6.77 10.48 -8.29
C GLU A 14 8.24 10.10 -8.50
N GLU A 15 9.17 10.80 -7.84
CA GLU A 15 10.60 10.47 -7.84
C GLU A 15 10.87 9.08 -7.29
N ALA A 16 10.27 8.73 -6.15
CA ALA A 16 10.44 7.39 -5.56
C ALA A 16 9.91 6.29 -6.48
N ILE A 17 8.79 6.50 -7.18
CA ILE A 17 8.24 5.55 -8.15
C ILE A 17 9.20 5.39 -9.34
N LYS A 18 9.77 6.48 -9.86
CA LYS A 18 10.71 6.43 -11.00
C LYS A 18 11.95 5.59 -10.74
N GLU A 19 12.40 5.52 -9.49
CA GLU A 19 13.55 4.70 -9.08
C GLU A 19 13.22 3.19 -8.94
N LEU A 20 11.92 2.82 -9.00
CA LEU A 20 11.51 1.41 -8.91
C LEU A 20 11.74 0.67 -10.24
N PRO A 21 11.91 -0.67 -10.22
CA PRO A 21 11.86 -1.47 -11.43
C PRO A 21 10.53 -1.30 -12.19
N ASN A 22 10.56 -1.39 -13.52
CA ASN A 22 9.36 -1.20 -14.38
C ASN A 22 8.14 -2.02 -13.92
N LYS A 23 8.35 -3.27 -13.46
CA LYS A 23 7.26 -4.12 -12.97
C LYS A 23 6.60 -3.53 -11.70
N ALA A 24 7.38 -2.96 -10.80
CA ALA A 24 6.88 -2.30 -9.60
C ALA A 24 6.19 -0.97 -9.93
N GLN A 25 6.73 -0.19 -10.88
CA GLN A 25 6.05 1.01 -11.39
C GLN A 25 4.66 0.69 -11.95
N ASN A 26 4.56 -0.36 -12.79
CA ASN A 26 3.30 -0.83 -13.33
C ASN A 26 2.32 -1.28 -12.24
N ALA A 27 2.83 -1.91 -11.18
CA ALA A 27 1.98 -2.31 -10.06
C ALA A 27 1.40 -1.10 -9.33
N ILE A 28 2.22 -0.09 -9.02
CA ILE A 28 1.75 1.15 -8.40
C ILE A 28 0.74 1.88 -9.29
N TYR A 29 1.02 1.96 -10.60
CA TYR A 29 0.07 2.53 -11.56
C TYR A 29 -1.28 1.80 -11.54
N TRP A 30 -1.26 0.47 -11.52
CA TRP A 30 -2.47 -0.33 -11.46
C TRP A 30 -3.27 -0.07 -10.16
N ILE A 31 -2.60 -0.05 -9.01
CA ILE A 31 -3.24 0.24 -7.71
C ILE A 31 -3.90 1.62 -7.71
N ILE A 32 -3.20 2.66 -8.20
CA ILE A 32 -3.73 4.04 -8.24
C ILE A 32 -4.94 4.14 -9.17
N THR A 33 -4.87 3.48 -10.34
CA THR A 33 -5.96 3.53 -11.33
C THR A 33 -7.17 2.67 -10.94
N HIS A 34 -7.02 1.75 -9.99
CA HIS A 34 -8.08 0.86 -9.50
C HIS A 34 -8.30 1.03 -7.99
N PHE A 35 -8.09 2.25 -7.47
CA PHE A 35 -8.06 2.51 -6.02
C PHE A 35 -9.32 2.03 -5.29
N GLU A 36 -10.52 2.29 -5.84
CA GLU A 36 -11.79 1.87 -5.21
C GLU A 36 -11.86 0.34 -5.03
N PHE A 37 -11.43 -0.41 -6.05
CA PHE A 37 -11.36 -1.87 -5.98
C PHE A 37 -10.33 -2.36 -4.95
N VAL A 38 -9.18 -1.70 -4.90
CA VAL A 38 -8.13 -2.02 -3.93
C VAL A 38 -8.61 -1.73 -2.50
N GLU A 39 -9.30 -0.61 -2.27
CA GLU A 39 -9.89 -0.31 -0.97
C GLU A 39 -10.86 -1.42 -0.54
N GLU A 40 -11.79 -1.82 -1.41
CA GLU A 40 -12.75 -2.89 -1.10
C GLU A 40 -12.06 -4.22 -0.75
N MET A 41 -11.01 -4.58 -1.49
CA MET A 41 -10.25 -5.81 -1.23
C MET A 41 -9.45 -5.77 0.08
N CYS A 42 -8.89 -4.61 0.43
CA CYS A 42 -7.86 -4.51 1.45
C CYS A 42 -8.38 -3.97 2.79
N LYS A 43 -9.58 -3.39 2.86
CA LYS A 43 -10.10 -2.69 4.05
C LYS A 43 -10.39 -3.59 5.25
N ASN A 44 -10.72 -4.86 5.03
CA ASN A 44 -11.00 -5.84 6.10
C ASN A 44 -10.25 -7.15 5.85
N PRO A 45 -8.91 -7.17 5.97
CA PRO A 45 -8.16 -8.36 5.67
C PRO A 45 -8.31 -9.38 6.80
N GLU A 46 -8.74 -10.60 6.45
CA GLU A 46 -8.87 -11.73 7.39
C GLU A 46 -7.50 -12.25 7.88
N MET A 47 -6.41 -11.85 7.21
CA MET A 47 -5.04 -12.25 7.54
C MET A 47 -4.46 -11.45 8.71
N THR A 48 -3.70 -12.11 9.58
CA THR A 48 -2.86 -11.48 10.60
C THR A 48 -1.69 -10.69 9.99
N ASN A 49 -1.09 -9.76 10.75
CA ASN A 49 0.09 -9.04 10.28
C ASN A 49 1.27 -9.97 10.00
N GLU A 50 1.42 -11.05 10.78
CA GLU A 50 2.46 -12.07 10.57
C GLU A 50 2.28 -12.80 9.25
N GLU A 51 1.03 -13.18 8.92
CA GLU A 51 0.70 -13.80 7.63
C GLU A 51 0.94 -12.83 6.46
N ILE A 52 0.55 -11.56 6.63
CA ILE A 52 0.79 -10.52 5.62
C ILE A 52 2.29 -10.36 5.35
N GLU A 53 3.12 -10.24 6.39
CA GLU A 53 4.58 -10.12 6.21
C GLU A 53 5.18 -11.36 5.55
N LYS A 54 4.74 -12.56 5.92
CA LYS A 54 5.16 -13.79 5.24
C LYS A 54 4.84 -13.73 3.74
N TYR A 55 3.62 -13.35 3.37
CA TYR A 55 3.25 -13.26 1.96
C TYR A 55 3.96 -12.12 1.22
N LYS A 56 4.33 -11.03 1.91
CA LYS A 56 5.15 -9.96 1.31
C LYS A 56 6.52 -10.47 0.92
N GLU A 57 7.17 -11.27 1.76
CA GLU A 57 8.46 -11.90 1.44
C GLU A 57 8.33 -12.88 0.26
N GLU A 58 7.27 -13.68 0.21
CA GLU A 58 7.00 -14.55 -0.94
C GLU A 58 6.75 -13.78 -2.24
N ALA A 59 6.01 -12.67 -2.19
CA ALA A 59 5.72 -11.81 -3.33
C ALA A 59 7.00 -11.13 -3.83
N LYS A 60 7.85 -10.61 -2.93
CA LYS A 60 9.18 -10.07 -3.28
C LYS A 60 10.05 -11.10 -3.98
N ALA A 61 10.14 -12.32 -3.45
CA ALA A 61 10.94 -13.39 -4.04
C ALA A 61 10.48 -13.79 -5.45
N LYS A 62 9.18 -13.64 -5.74
CA LYS A 62 8.56 -13.92 -7.05
C LYS A 62 8.52 -12.69 -7.98
N GLU A 63 9.00 -11.53 -7.53
CA GLU A 63 8.81 -10.23 -8.19
C GLU A 63 7.32 -9.92 -8.51
N ASP A 64 6.40 -10.43 -7.69
CA ASP A 64 4.96 -10.16 -7.80
C ASP A 64 4.62 -8.85 -7.07
N TYR A 65 4.91 -7.74 -7.75
CA TYR A 65 4.74 -6.42 -7.17
C TYR A 65 3.27 -5.99 -7.01
N ILE A 66 2.34 -6.61 -7.74
CA ILE A 66 0.90 -6.38 -7.54
C ILE A 66 0.50 -6.97 -6.20
N MET A 67 0.83 -8.25 -5.97
CA MET A 67 0.53 -8.90 -4.69
C MET A 67 1.22 -8.19 -3.52
N LEU A 68 2.48 -7.79 -3.70
CA LEU A 68 3.20 -7.02 -2.70
C LEU A 68 2.50 -5.70 -2.35
N ALA A 69 2.04 -4.94 -3.35
CA ALA A 69 1.35 -3.67 -3.13
C ALA A 69 -0.01 -3.86 -2.43
N LEU A 70 -0.78 -4.89 -2.81
CA LEU A 70 -2.05 -5.25 -2.16
C LEU A 70 -1.85 -5.64 -0.68
N LEU A 71 -0.81 -6.41 -0.39
CA LEU A 71 -0.47 -6.81 0.98
C LEU A 71 -0.05 -5.61 1.84
N CYS A 72 0.73 -4.68 1.28
CA CYS A 72 1.06 -3.41 1.95
C CYS A 72 -0.22 -2.59 2.23
N ALA A 73 -1.12 -2.47 1.25
CA ALA A 73 -2.37 -1.75 1.44
C ALA A 73 -3.24 -2.39 2.54
N ALA A 74 -3.40 -3.72 2.50
CA ALA A 74 -4.13 -4.47 3.52
C ALA A 74 -3.57 -4.24 4.93
N GLN A 75 -2.25 -4.26 5.07
CA GLN A 75 -1.59 -3.97 6.34
C GLN A 75 -1.89 -2.56 6.84
N THR A 76 -1.80 -1.54 5.97
CA THR A 76 -2.10 -0.15 6.31
C THR A 76 -3.56 0.03 6.76
N TYR A 77 -4.52 -0.57 6.07
CA TYR A 77 -5.92 -0.52 6.50
C TYR A 77 -6.15 -1.19 7.86
N LYS A 78 -5.47 -2.33 8.09
CA LYS A 78 -5.54 -3.04 9.36
C LYS A 78 -4.97 -2.22 10.51
N GLU A 79 -3.81 -1.62 10.34
CA GLU A 79 -3.18 -0.75 11.35
C GLU A 79 -4.07 0.47 11.67
N ASN A 80 -4.61 1.13 10.64
CA ASN A 80 -5.53 2.25 10.82
C ASN A 80 -6.84 1.86 11.51
N SER A 81 -7.35 0.63 11.30
CA SER A 81 -8.55 0.13 11.98
C SER A 81 -8.32 -0.16 13.47
N ASN A 82 -7.11 -0.59 13.84
CA ASN A 82 -6.77 -0.89 15.23
C ASN A 82 -6.56 0.39 16.06
N GLU A 83 -6.02 1.46 15.46
CA GLU A 83 -5.89 2.77 16.10
C GLU A 83 -7.24 3.41 16.47
N THR A 84 -8.34 3.02 15.79
CA THR A 84 -9.69 3.54 16.12
C THR A 84 -10.27 2.90 17.39
N THR A 85 -9.82 1.71 17.77
CA THR A 85 -10.27 0.97 18.96
C THR A 85 -9.56 1.36 20.27
N GLU A 86 -8.40 2.02 20.20
CA GLU A 86 -7.64 2.43 21.40
C GLU A 86 -8.07 3.79 21.97
N GLN A 87 -8.92 4.55 21.27
CA GLN A 87 -9.43 5.85 21.76
C GLN A 87 -10.73 5.77 22.56
N GLU A 88 -11.30 4.57 22.78
CA GLU A 88 -12.57 4.38 23.50
C GLU A 88 -12.47 3.66 24.87
N ASN A 89 -11.26 3.47 25.44
CA ASN A 89 -11.10 2.89 26.79
C ASN A 89 -10.49 3.86 27.81
#